data_AF-A0A6A7BJ85-F1
#
_entry.id   AF-A0A6A7BJ85-F1
#
_cell.length_a   1.000
_cell.length_b   1.000
_cell.length_c   1.000
_cell.angle_alpha   90.00
_cell.angle_beta   90.00
_cell.angle_gamma   90.00
#
_symmetry.space_group_name_H-M   'P 1'
#
loop_
_entity.id
_entity.type
_entity.pdbx_description
1 polymer ?
#
loop_
_entity_poly.entity_id
_entity_poly.type
_entity_poly.pdbx_seq_one_letter_code
_entity_poly.pdbx_strand_id
1 'polypeptide(L)'
;MAPSACLFSRARPGQKAPTKKIRGFMSLPGEIRNMIYAYCFLPAFRCEFAAQGTTHFPSPQTRTVKLWAMPIYRKDKLYRCTIREEPEDTVAIRISRPLGKYTVIEGLKTNWLASLCALHLVCRQVNVETTSFLYNKTVFFFDAPKRIDAFLTMVPQTKLKFVTKLQLQYIAYGHPGDTCNRVWQDKHLESWKRACRSAAKRLITLKSLEVWLYVPDMAPKFSLREPWLAPLLHFRRLTLPKSTNDTLTPFIQTRNLVHVMVHVRTRLSACSKYHFDGSPALISACTELHVLFGEAINRAILGANEEEAMARFNGAWERKYNRWHHHLQFARTGW
;
A
#
# COMPACT_ATOMS: atom_id res chain seq x y z
N MET A 1 -67.30 57.33 -18.94
CA MET A 1 -66.31 56.64 -18.08
C MET A 1 -66.17 55.21 -18.55
N ALA A 2 -65.01 54.87 -19.10
CA ALA A 2 -64.55 53.51 -19.36
C ALA A 2 -63.26 53.29 -18.53
N PRO A 3 -62.71 52.08 -18.43
CA PRO A 3 -63.25 50.84 -17.85
C PRO A 3 -62.35 50.37 -16.67
N SER A 4 -62.87 49.54 -15.75
CA SER A 4 -62.02 48.83 -14.77
C SER A 4 -61.91 47.36 -15.17
N ALA A 5 -60.93 47.07 -16.01
CA ALA A 5 -60.57 45.72 -16.40
C ALA A 5 -59.67 45.10 -15.32
N CYS A 6 -60.15 44.01 -14.72
CA CYS A 6 -59.45 43.26 -13.69
C CYS A 6 -58.15 42.63 -14.25
N LEU A 7 -57.01 42.98 -13.65
CA LEU A 7 -55.64 42.64 -14.08
C LEU A 7 -55.20 41.19 -13.81
N PHE A 8 -56.08 40.29 -13.34
CA PHE A 8 -55.67 38.99 -12.79
C PHE A 8 -56.32 37.76 -13.43
N SER A 9 -56.67 37.77 -14.72
CA SER A 9 -57.24 36.59 -15.40
C SER A 9 -56.40 36.06 -16.57
N ARG A 10 -55.09 35.86 -16.35
CA ARG A 10 -54.25 35.03 -17.23
C ARG A 10 -53.28 34.15 -16.43
N ALA A 11 -53.81 33.29 -15.57
CA ALA A 11 -53.12 32.05 -15.24
C ALA A 11 -53.17 31.13 -16.48
N ARG A 12 -52.20 31.27 -17.39
CA ARG A 12 -51.99 30.26 -18.43
C ARG A 12 -51.67 28.94 -17.71
N PRO A 13 -52.29 27.79 -18.06
CA PRO A 13 -51.79 26.51 -17.61
C PRO A 13 -50.33 26.44 -18.03
N GLY A 14 -49.43 26.42 -17.05
CA GLY A 14 -48.00 26.36 -17.32
C GLY A 14 -47.74 25.14 -18.19
N GLN A 15 -47.44 25.36 -19.46
CA GLN A 15 -46.88 24.33 -20.32
C GLN A 15 -45.71 23.75 -19.55
N LYS A 16 -45.80 22.49 -19.13
CA LYS A 16 -44.70 21.79 -18.47
C LYS A 16 -43.50 21.98 -19.38
N ALA A 17 -42.52 22.77 -18.92
CA ALA A 17 -41.32 23.04 -19.69
C ALA A 17 -40.76 21.69 -20.15
N PRO A 18 -40.43 21.53 -21.45
CA PRO A 18 -39.94 20.27 -21.95
C PRO A 18 -38.76 19.86 -21.07
N THR A 19 -38.86 18.69 -20.45
CA THR A 19 -37.79 18.13 -19.62
C THR A 19 -36.52 18.19 -20.45
N LYS A 20 -35.59 19.07 -20.07
CA LYS A 20 -34.36 19.30 -20.83
C LYS A 20 -33.69 17.94 -21.00
N LYS A 21 -33.73 17.40 -22.22
CA LYS A 21 -33.02 16.16 -22.53
C LYS A 21 -31.56 16.43 -22.26
N ILE A 22 -31.03 15.84 -21.19
CA ILE A 22 -29.60 15.88 -20.88
C ILE A 22 -28.90 15.36 -22.14
N ARG A 23 -28.00 16.14 -22.72
CA ARG A 23 -27.23 15.76 -23.91
C ARG A 23 -25.79 15.44 -23.50
N GLY A 24 -25.13 14.55 -24.25
CA GLY A 24 -23.71 14.21 -24.06
C GLY A 24 -23.50 13.03 -23.12
N PHE A 25 -22.30 12.89 -22.57
CA PHE A 25 -21.91 11.72 -21.76
C PHE A 25 -22.88 11.41 -20.60
N MET A 26 -23.45 12.44 -19.95
CA MET A 26 -24.41 12.27 -18.85
C MET A 26 -25.78 11.76 -19.29
N SER A 27 -26.08 11.75 -20.60
CA SER A 27 -27.31 11.18 -21.15
C SER A 27 -27.24 9.67 -21.36
N LEU A 28 -26.04 9.08 -21.29
CA LEU A 28 -25.84 7.64 -21.40
C LEU A 28 -26.44 6.93 -20.18
N PRO A 29 -26.94 5.69 -20.31
CA PRO A 29 -27.31 4.87 -19.16
C PRO A 29 -26.13 4.68 -18.19
N GLY A 30 -26.42 4.51 -16.90
CA GLY A 30 -25.40 4.39 -15.87
C GLY A 30 -24.47 3.18 -16.08
N GLU A 31 -25.00 2.11 -16.67
CA GLU A 31 -24.28 0.90 -17.05
C GLU A 31 -23.19 1.21 -18.07
N ILE A 32 -23.53 1.96 -19.12
CA ILE A 32 -22.58 2.36 -20.16
C ILE A 32 -21.52 3.30 -19.59
N ARG A 33 -21.91 4.25 -18.72
CA ARG A 33 -20.95 5.11 -18.03
C ARG A 33 -20.00 4.29 -17.16
N ASN A 34 -20.48 3.30 -16.43
CA ASN A 34 -19.67 2.40 -15.61
C ASN A 34 -18.68 1.58 -16.45
N MET A 35 -19.07 1.12 -17.64
CA MET A 35 -18.15 0.45 -18.56
C MET A 35 -17.03 1.40 -19.02
N ILE A 36 -17.38 2.65 -19.34
CA ILE A 36 -16.40 3.68 -19.73
C ILE A 36 -15.46 3.98 -18.56
N TYR A 37 -15.99 4.12 -17.33
CA TYR A 37 -15.17 4.29 -16.14
C TYR A 37 -14.23 3.11 -15.91
N ALA A 38 -14.72 1.87 -16.04
CA ALA A 38 -13.88 0.69 -15.91
C ALA A 38 -12.69 0.69 -16.89
N TYR A 39 -12.87 1.27 -18.08
CA TYR A 39 -11.81 1.45 -19.06
C TYR A 39 -10.86 2.61 -18.69
N CYS A 40 -11.38 3.75 -18.24
CA CYS A 40 -10.57 4.92 -17.86
C CYS A 40 -9.70 4.69 -16.62
N PHE A 41 -10.17 3.90 -15.65
CA PHE A 41 -9.41 3.56 -14.45
C PHE A 41 -8.54 2.34 -14.71
N LEU A 42 -7.32 2.60 -15.23
CA LEU A 42 -6.34 1.57 -15.54
C LEU A 42 -6.14 0.61 -14.36
N PRO A 43 -6.08 -0.71 -14.62
CA PRO A 43 -5.71 -1.67 -13.59
C PRO A 43 -4.28 -1.37 -13.13
N ALA A 44 -4.08 -1.27 -11.81
CA ALA A 44 -2.77 -1.10 -11.17
C ALA A 44 -2.13 0.30 -11.24
N PHE A 45 -2.95 1.36 -11.34
CA PHE A 45 -2.47 2.70 -11.01
C PHE A 45 -1.89 2.74 -9.58
N ARG A 46 -0.68 3.28 -9.41
CA ARG A 46 0.05 3.26 -8.13
C ARG A 46 0.11 4.65 -7.51
N CYS A 47 -0.33 4.79 -6.26
CA CYS A 47 -0.26 6.04 -5.50
C CYS A 47 0.72 5.91 -4.35
N GLU A 48 1.86 6.59 -4.45
CA GLU A 48 2.97 6.47 -3.50
C GLU A 48 2.98 7.65 -2.52
N PHE A 49 2.78 7.37 -1.23
CA PHE A 49 2.98 8.35 -0.17
C PHE A 49 4.37 8.15 0.40
N ALA A 50 5.34 8.91 -0.11
CA ALA A 50 6.75 8.69 0.19
C ALA A 50 7.57 9.98 0.28
N ALA A 51 8.58 10.02 1.14
CA ALA A 51 9.39 11.23 1.31
C ALA A 51 10.15 11.59 0.03
N GLN A 52 10.35 12.89 -0.21
CA GLN A 52 11.24 13.34 -1.30
C GLN A 52 12.64 12.77 -1.09
N GLY A 53 13.27 12.27 -2.16
CA GLY A 53 14.60 11.67 -2.11
C GLY A 53 14.64 10.21 -1.64
N THR A 54 13.49 9.61 -1.30
CA THR A 54 13.43 8.15 -1.09
C THR A 54 13.67 7.47 -2.45
N THR A 55 14.81 6.79 -2.58
CA THR A 55 15.31 6.20 -3.84
C THR A 55 14.94 4.72 -4.00
N HIS A 56 14.15 4.17 -3.08
CA HIS A 56 13.74 2.76 -3.11
C HIS A 56 12.74 2.43 -4.21
N PHE A 57 12.35 3.40 -5.04
CA PHE A 57 11.41 3.21 -6.13
C PHE A 57 12.13 2.99 -7.45
N PRO A 58 11.60 2.16 -8.35
CA PRO A 58 11.91 2.30 -9.76
C PRO A 58 11.33 3.66 -10.19
N SER A 59 12.13 4.72 -10.12
CA SER A 59 11.79 5.91 -10.89
C SER A 59 11.85 5.51 -12.36
N PRO A 60 10.89 5.91 -13.21
CA PRO A 60 11.12 5.88 -14.65
C PRO A 60 12.45 6.58 -14.86
N GLN A 61 13.45 5.86 -15.39
CA GLN A 61 14.73 6.47 -15.70
C GLN A 61 14.42 7.57 -16.71
N THR A 62 14.45 8.81 -16.27
CA THR A 62 14.40 9.93 -17.20
C THR A 62 15.61 9.74 -18.11
N ARG A 63 15.37 9.43 -19.40
CA ARG A 63 16.39 9.35 -20.45
C ARG A 63 16.95 10.74 -20.77
N THR A 64 17.30 11.49 -19.74
CA THR A 64 18.08 12.72 -19.85
C THR A 64 19.47 12.40 -19.37
N VAL A 65 20.37 12.27 -20.35
CA VAL A 65 21.82 12.19 -20.13
C VAL A 65 22.22 13.47 -19.41
N LYS A 66 22.35 13.41 -18.08
CA LYS A 66 22.98 14.50 -17.33
C LYS A 66 24.47 14.44 -17.62
N LEU A 67 24.90 15.17 -18.65
CA LEU A 67 26.28 15.58 -18.76
C LEU A 67 26.57 16.45 -17.53
N TRP A 68 27.60 16.09 -16.74
CA TRP A 68 28.17 16.79 -15.59
C TRP A 68 27.58 16.52 -14.18
N ALA A 69 28.43 15.95 -13.30
CA ALA A 69 28.72 16.49 -11.96
C ALA A 69 29.91 15.75 -11.28
N MET A 70 30.84 16.55 -10.77
CA MET A 70 32.05 16.22 -10.00
C MET A 70 31.83 15.30 -8.78
N PRO A 71 32.88 14.63 -8.26
CA PRO A 71 32.77 13.68 -7.15
C PRO A 71 32.73 14.41 -5.81
N ILE A 72 31.53 14.82 -5.38
CA ILE A 72 31.31 15.32 -4.02
C ILE A 72 30.83 14.15 -3.14
N TYR A 73 31.61 13.85 -2.10
CA TYR A 73 31.31 13.05 -0.91
C TYR A 73 30.15 12.05 -1.00
N ARG A 74 30.49 10.75 -1.05
CA ARG A 74 29.56 9.63 -0.82
C ARG A 74 29.02 9.70 0.61
N LYS A 75 27.91 10.41 0.83
CA LYS A 75 26.99 10.04 1.92
C LYS A 75 26.46 8.64 1.61
N ASP A 76 26.48 7.79 2.62
CA ASP A 76 26.12 6.38 2.58
C ASP A 76 25.00 6.10 1.56
N LYS A 77 25.30 5.19 0.63
CA LYS A 77 24.28 4.63 -0.27
C LYS A 77 23.23 3.95 0.60
N LEU A 78 22.16 4.68 0.94
CA LEU A 78 20.94 4.08 1.45
C LEU A 78 20.56 2.94 0.51
N TYR A 79 20.50 1.75 1.08
CA TYR A 79 20.38 0.47 0.38
C TYR A 79 19.32 0.56 -0.72
N ARG A 80 19.77 0.50 -1.99
CA ARG A 80 18.88 0.48 -3.14
C ARG A 80 18.16 -0.86 -3.11
N CYS A 81 16.92 -0.86 -2.61
CA CYS A 81 16.00 -1.98 -2.81
C CYS A 81 15.72 -2.01 -4.31
N THR A 82 16.40 -2.91 -5.03
CA THR A 82 16.03 -3.30 -6.39
C THR A 82 14.66 -3.94 -6.33
N ILE A 83 13.62 -3.12 -6.39
CA ILE A 83 12.26 -3.56 -6.67
C ILE A 83 12.31 -4.16 -8.07
N ARG A 84 11.73 -5.36 -8.22
CA ARG A 84 11.55 -6.06 -9.49
C ARG A 84 10.90 -5.09 -10.48
N GLU A 85 11.40 -5.05 -11.71
CA GLU A 85 10.83 -4.22 -12.78
C GLU A 85 9.34 -4.55 -12.89
N GLU A 86 8.50 -3.63 -12.42
CA GLU A 86 7.06 -3.67 -12.62
C GLU A 86 6.82 -3.54 -14.14
N PRO A 87 5.74 -4.14 -14.67
CA PRO A 87 5.43 -4.02 -16.09
C PRO A 87 5.42 -2.54 -16.50
N GLU A 88 5.96 -2.27 -17.70
CA GLU A 88 6.30 -0.95 -18.26
C GLU A 88 5.13 0.06 -18.28
N ASP A 89 3.90 -0.40 -18.00
CA ASP A 89 2.67 0.40 -18.06
C ASP A 89 2.13 0.89 -16.70
N THR A 90 2.85 0.67 -15.58
CA THR A 90 2.35 1.11 -14.26
C THR A 90 2.52 2.62 -14.06
N VAL A 91 1.44 3.38 -14.31
CA VAL A 91 1.41 4.82 -13.99
C VAL A 91 1.47 5.00 -12.47
N ALA A 92 2.59 5.56 -11.99
CA ALA A 92 2.81 5.85 -10.58
C ALA A 92 2.80 7.37 -10.31
N ILE A 93 1.96 7.80 -9.36
CA ILE A 93 1.98 9.19 -8.84
C ILE A 93 2.55 9.19 -7.43
N ARG A 94 3.59 10.00 -7.22
CA ARG A 94 4.20 10.20 -5.90
C ARG A 94 3.69 11.46 -5.23
N ILE A 95 3.24 11.30 -3.99
CA ILE A 95 2.78 12.34 -3.09
C ILE A 95 3.78 12.43 -1.94
N SER A 96 4.68 13.41 -2.03
CA SER A 96 5.71 13.63 -1.00
C SER A 96 5.26 14.54 0.15
N ARG A 97 4.26 15.38 -0.10
CA ARG A 97 3.69 16.32 0.86
C ARG A 97 2.85 15.61 1.93
N PRO A 98 2.80 16.14 3.17
CA PRO A 98 1.90 15.63 4.19
C PRO A 98 0.44 15.81 3.76
N LEU A 99 -0.38 14.78 3.99
CA LEU A 99 -1.82 14.85 3.72
C LEU A 99 -2.51 15.73 4.78
N GLY A 100 -3.60 16.39 4.38
CA GLY A 100 -4.44 17.20 5.27
C GLY A 100 -4.09 18.67 5.36
N LYS A 101 -2.92 19.09 4.85
CA LYS A 101 -2.57 20.51 4.71
C LYS A 101 -2.74 20.93 3.25
N TYR A 102 -3.98 21.20 2.86
CA TYR A 102 -4.30 21.67 1.50
C TYR A 102 -4.66 23.15 1.54
N THR A 103 -3.92 23.98 0.81
CA THR A 103 -4.49 25.20 0.24
C THR A 103 -5.46 24.76 -0.85
N VAL A 104 -6.70 25.25 -0.82
CA VAL A 104 -7.69 24.96 -1.87
C VAL A 104 -7.10 25.47 -3.18
N ILE A 105 -6.71 24.56 -4.07
CA ILE A 105 -6.14 24.92 -5.36
C ILE A 105 -7.29 25.37 -6.25
N GLU A 106 -7.21 26.60 -6.75
CA GLU A 106 -8.11 27.10 -7.79
C GLU A 106 -8.03 26.19 -9.02
N GLY A 107 -9.18 25.72 -9.53
CA GLY A 107 -9.25 24.67 -10.56
C GLY A 107 -8.37 24.91 -11.79
N LEU A 108 -8.20 26.17 -12.21
CA LEU A 108 -7.37 26.55 -13.36
C LEU A 108 -5.86 26.33 -13.15
N LYS A 109 -5.39 26.30 -11.90
CA LYS A 109 -3.98 26.05 -11.54
C LYS A 109 -3.69 24.57 -11.30
N THR A 110 -4.68 23.69 -11.46
CA THR A 110 -4.52 22.26 -11.21
C THR A 110 -3.75 21.61 -12.35
N ASN A 111 -2.62 20.98 -12.04
CA ASN A 111 -1.92 20.15 -13.01
C ASN A 111 -2.71 18.84 -13.22
N TRP A 112 -3.56 18.83 -14.24
CA TRP A 112 -4.43 17.70 -14.58
C TRP A 112 -3.65 16.44 -14.94
N LEU A 113 -2.49 16.58 -15.60
CA LEU A 113 -1.62 15.45 -15.97
C LEU A 113 -1.01 14.76 -14.74
N ALA A 114 -0.73 15.53 -13.68
CA ALA A 114 -0.22 15.02 -12.42
C ALA A 114 -1.32 14.68 -11.40
N SER A 115 -2.60 14.82 -11.77
CA SER A 115 -3.72 14.54 -10.88
C SER A 115 -4.08 13.06 -10.90
N LEU A 116 -4.41 12.53 -9.72
CA LEU A 116 -4.84 11.15 -9.53
C LEU A 116 -6.16 10.91 -10.28
N CYS A 117 -6.09 10.42 -11.52
CA CYS A 117 -7.24 10.20 -12.42
C CYS A 117 -8.15 11.43 -12.55
N ALA A 118 -7.79 12.42 -13.38
CA ALA A 118 -8.52 13.69 -13.56
C ALA A 118 -10.05 13.57 -13.75
N LEU A 119 -10.56 12.45 -14.28
CA LEU A 119 -11.98 12.20 -14.51
C LEU A 119 -12.85 12.39 -13.25
N HIS A 120 -12.37 11.98 -12.07
CA HIS A 120 -13.17 12.07 -10.84
C HIS A 120 -13.37 13.52 -10.34
N LEU A 121 -12.66 14.48 -10.93
CA LEU A 121 -12.71 15.90 -10.56
C LEU A 121 -13.60 16.74 -11.51
N VAL A 122 -14.14 16.14 -12.58
CA VAL A 122 -14.87 16.88 -13.62
C VAL A 122 -16.19 17.47 -13.09
N CYS A 123 -17.02 16.66 -12.42
CA CYS A 123 -18.26 17.14 -11.81
C CYS A 123 -18.69 16.25 -10.62
N ARG A 124 -19.65 16.73 -9.82
CA ARG A 124 -20.13 16.01 -8.62
C ARG A 124 -20.69 14.62 -8.94
N GLN A 125 -21.46 14.49 -10.01
CA GLN A 125 -22.07 13.20 -10.37
C GLN A 125 -21.00 12.18 -10.76
N VAL A 126 -20.07 12.55 -11.66
CA VAL A 126 -18.95 11.70 -12.05
C VAL A 126 -18.08 11.34 -10.85
N ASN A 127 -17.84 12.29 -9.92
CA ASN A 127 -17.10 12.01 -8.70
C ASN A 127 -17.74 10.88 -7.88
N VAL A 128 -19.05 10.93 -7.67
CA VAL A 128 -19.78 9.90 -6.91
C VAL A 128 -19.71 8.55 -7.62
N GLU A 129 -19.93 8.52 -8.95
CA GLU A 129 -19.93 7.29 -9.74
C GLU A 129 -18.51 6.66 -9.82
N THR A 130 -17.47 7.48 -9.91
CA THR A 130 -16.08 7.02 -10.12
C THR A 130 -15.27 6.78 -8.85
N THR A 131 -15.72 7.28 -7.69
CA THR A 131 -14.98 7.13 -6.42
C THR A 131 -14.70 5.67 -6.10
N SER A 132 -15.65 4.76 -6.32
CA SER A 132 -15.44 3.33 -6.07
C SER A 132 -14.35 2.73 -6.95
N PHE A 133 -14.33 3.09 -8.24
CA PHE A 133 -13.30 2.67 -9.19
C PHE A 133 -11.92 3.17 -8.79
N LEU A 134 -11.82 4.45 -8.42
CA LEU A 134 -10.56 5.07 -8.02
C LEU A 134 -9.88 4.30 -6.89
N TYR A 135 -10.58 4.09 -5.77
CA TYR A 135 -9.99 3.44 -4.60
C TYR A 135 -9.81 1.92 -4.79
N ASN A 136 -10.63 1.27 -5.61
CA ASN A 136 -10.55 -0.16 -5.85
C ASN A 136 -9.43 -0.53 -6.85
N LYS A 137 -9.20 0.30 -7.87
CA LYS A 137 -8.17 0.04 -8.89
C LYS A 137 -6.79 0.53 -8.47
N THR A 138 -6.72 1.52 -7.58
CA THR A 138 -5.45 2.09 -7.10
C THR A 138 -4.75 1.19 -6.09
N VAL A 139 -3.44 1.02 -6.28
CA VAL A 139 -2.52 0.44 -5.29
C VAL A 139 -1.96 1.56 -4.43
N PHE A 140 -2.30 1.57 -3.14
CA PHE A 140 -1.79 2.57 -2.20
C PHE A 140 -0.49 2.09 -1.58
N PHE A 141 0.59 2.86 -1.75
CA PHE A 141 1.91 2.54 -1.23
C PHE A 141 2.33 3.51 -0.12
N PHE A 142 2.85 3.00 1.00
CA PHE A 142 3.34 3.81 2.12
C PHE A 142 4.71 3.37 2.60
N ASP A 143 5.61 4.32 2.84
CA ASP A 143 6.96 4.11 3.39
C ASP A 143 7.09 4.43 4.89
N ALA A 144 6.04 5.00 5.51
CA ALA A 144 6.09 5.50 6.87
C ALA A 144 4.74 5.41 7.60
N PRO A 145 4.73 5.11 8.91
CA PRO A 145 3.50 4.93 9.68
C PRO A 145 2.67 6.21 9.77
N LYS A 146 3.33 7.37 9.93
CA LYS A 146 2.65 8.68 9.95
C LYS A 146 1.85 8.96 8.67
N ARG A 147 2.31 8.47 7.51
CA ARG A 147 1.62 8.66 6.22
C ARG A 147 0.41 7.74 6.09
N ILE A 148 0.51 6.52 6.61
CA ILE A 148 -0.63 5.60 6.75
C ILE A 148 -1.70 6.26 7.62
N ASP A 149 -1.32 6.72 8.81
CA ASP A 149 -2.25 7.37 9.76
C ASP A 149 -2.90 8.63 9.17
N ALA A 150 -2.12 9.47 8.48
CA ALA A 150 -2.65 10.65 7.81
C ALA A 150 -3.63 10.28 6.70
N PHE A 151 -3.33 9.27 5.88
CA PHE A 151 -4.23 8.80 4.82
C PHE A 151 -5.54 8.28 5.42
N LEU A 152 -5.45 7.41 6.43
CA LEU A 152 -6.61 6.89 7.11
C LEU A 152 -7.43 8.04 7.71
N THR A 153 -6.80 8.99 8.40
CA THR A 153 -7.51 10.12 9.03
C THR A 153 -8.22 11.01 8.01
N MET A 154 -7.55 11.31 6.89
CA MET A 154 -8.07 12.24 5.88
C MET A 154 -9.13 11.63 4.97
N VAL A 155 -9.06 10.32 4.69
CA VAL A 155 -10.01 9.66 3.79
C VAL A 155 -11.23 9.16 4.59
N PRO A 156 -12.45 9.60 4.23
CA PRO A 156 -13.67 9.14 4.90
C PRO A 156 -13.82 7.61 4.87
N GLN A 157 -14.40 7.05 5.92
CA GLN A 157 -14.58 5.59 6.05
C GLN A 157 -15.40 4.99 4.89
N THR A 158 -16.35 5.77 4.34
CA THR A 158 -17.15 5.40 3.17
C THR A 158 -16.33 5.19 1.90
N LYS A 159 -15.13 5.77 1.82
CA LYS A 159 -14.19 5.59 0.70
C LYS A 159 -13.15 4.51 0.99
N LEU A 160 -12.69 4.43 2.24
CA LEU A 160 -11.72 3.40 2.67
C LEU A 160 -12.23 1.96 2.47
N LYS A 161 -13.54 1.73 2.53
CA LYS A 161 -14.16 0.43 2.20
C LYS A 161 -14.01 -0.01 0.75
N PHE A 162 -13.49 0.83 -0.14
CA PHE A 162 -13.22 0.47 -1.53
C PHE A 162 -11.75 0.15 -1.77
N VAL A 163 -10.88 0.38 -0.78
CA VAL A 163 -9.46 0.07 -0.89
C VAL A 163 -9.28 -1.45 -0.84
N THR A 164 -8.76 -2.01 -1.92
CA THR A 164 -8.54 -3.45 -2.05
C THR A 164 -7.06 -3.84 -2.12
N LYS A 165 -6.15 -2.90 -2.42
CA LYS A 165 -4.72 -3.15 -2.58
C LYS A 165 -3.88 -2.19 -1.74
N LEU A 166 -2.99 -2.73 -0.92
CA LEU A 166 -2.08 -1.98 -0.06
C LEU A 166 -0.66 -2.51 -0.23
N GLN A 167 0.28 -1.60 -0.43
CA GLN A 167 1.71 -1.87 -0.42
C GLN A 167 2.36 -1.10 0.74
N LEU A 168 3.22 -1.78 1.50
CA LEU A 168 3.96 -1.19 2.60
C LEU A 168 5.45 -1.37 2.38
N GLN A 169 6.21 -0.30 2.53
CA GLN A 169 7.66 -0.39 2.72
C GLN A 169 7.96 -0.19 4.20
N TYR A 170 8.31 -1.28 4.85
CA TYR A 170 8.58 -1.32 6.27
C TYR A 170 10.07 -1.51 6.51
N ILE A 171 10.72 -0.46 7.01
CA ILE A 171 12.09 -0.54 7.49
C ILE A 171 12.05 -0.71 9.01
N ALA A 172 12.51 -1.86 9.50
CA ALA A 172 12.67 -2.11 10.93
C ALA A 172 13.81 -1.24 11.48
N TYR A 173 13.79 -0.97 12.78
CA TYR A 173 14.79 -0.10 13.42
C TYR A 173 16.20 -0.72 13.42
N GLY A 174 16.29 -2.06 13.54
CA GLY A 174 17.56 -2.78 13.75
C GLY A 174 17.98 -2.79 15.22
N HIS A 175 19.23 -3.19 15.47
CA HIS A 175 19.81 -3.16 16.81
C HIS A 175 20.28 -1.73 17.15
N PRO A 176 19.83 -1.14 18.28
CA PRO A 176 20.30 0.18 18.68
C PRO A 176 21.79 0.10 19.05
N GLY A 177 22.61 1.01 18.50
CA GLY A 177 24.04 1.06 18.81
C GLY A 177 24.34 1.46 20.27
N ASP A 178 23.37 2.08 20.95
CA ASP A 178 23.43 2.43 22.37
C ASP A 178 22.11 2.04 23.03
N THR A 179 22.18 1.53 24.26
CA THR A 179 21.04 1.27 25.15
C THR A 179 20.09 2.47 25.27
N CYS A 180 20.58 3.70 25.25
CA CYS A 180 19.73 4.89 25.32
C CYS A 180 18.79 5.02 24.10
N ASN A 181 19.19 4.45 22.96
CA ASN A 181 18.40 4.46 21.73
C ASN A 181 17.28 3.41 21.71
N ARG A 182 17.20 2.53 22.70
CA ARG A 182 16.07 1.57 22.83
C ARG A 182 14.72 2.27 22.89
N VAL A 183 14.64 3.43 23.53
CA VAL A 183 13.41 4.24 23.58
C VAL A 183 12.92 4.60 22.18
N TRP A 184 13.82 4.85 21.23
CA TRP A 184 13.47 5.17 19.84
C TRP A 184 13.06 3.92 19.06
N GLN A 185 13.70 2.78 19.31
CA GLN A 185 13.29 1.49 18.77
C GLN A 185 11.84 1.15 19.19
N ASP A 186 11.54 1.29 20.48
CA ASP A 186 10.20 1.03 21.03
C ASP A 186 9.15 1.99 20.45
N LYS A 187 9.47 3.29 20.40
CA LYS A 187 8.60 4.30 19.78
C LYS A 187 8.35 4.01 18.29
N HIS A 188 9.38 3.58 17.56
CA HIS A 188 9.25 3.20 16.15
C HIS A 188 8.35 1.99 15.98
N LEU A 189 8.56 0.95 16.80
CA LEU A 189 7.77 -0.26 16.78
C LEU A 189 6.30 0.04 17.10
N GLU A 190 6.03 0.79 18.16
CA GLU A 190 4.67 1.14 18.57
C GLU A 190 3.96 2.01 17.53
N SER A 191 4.70 2.90 16.87
CA SER A 191 4.18 3.71 15.75
C SER A 191 3.71 2.83 14.58
N TRP A 192 4.54 1.86 14.15
CA TRP A 192 4.16 0.89 13.12
C TRP A 192 3.00 -0.01 13.55
N LYS A 193 3.03 -0.50 14.79
CA LYS A 193 1.97 -1.32 15.38
C LYS A 193 0.63 -0.60 15.34
N ARG A 194 0.60 0.67 15.77
CA ARG A 194 -0.60 1.51 15.73
C ARG A 194 -1.10 1.76 14.31
N ALA A 195 -0.21 2.07 13.38
CA ALA A 195 -0.56 2.33 11.98
C ALA A 195 -1.13 1.08 11.31
N CYS A 196 -0.46 -0.07 11.42
CA CYS A 196 -0.94 -1.33 10.85
C CYS A 196 -2.23 -1.82 11.52
N ARG A 197 -2.38 -1.67 12.84
CA ARG A 197 -3.64 -1.96 13.55
C ARG A 197 -4.79 -1.10 13.04
N SER A 198 -4.56 0.20 12.85
CA SER A 198 -5.55 1.13 12.32
C SER A 198 -5.90 0.80 10.87
N ALA A 199 -4.91 0.48 10.04
CA ALA A 199 -5.11 0.05 8.66
C ALA A 199 -5.95 -1.24 8.60
N ALA A 200 -5.57 -2.28 9.34
CA ALA A 200 -6.32 -3.53 9.41
C ALA A 200 -7.76 -3.35 9.93
N LYS A 201 -8.01 -2.38 10.83
CA LYS A 201 -9.37 -2.08 11.32
C LYS A 201 -10.23 -1.35 10.28
N ARG A 202 -9.63 -0.44 9.50
CA ARG A 202 -10.38 0.47 8.62
C ARG A 202 -10.47 0.01 7.18
N LEU A 203 -9.47 -0.73 6.69
CA LEU A 203 -9.40 -1.29 5.33
C LEU A 203 -10.04 -2.69 5.29
N ILE A 204 -11.32 -2.77 5.64
CA ILE A 204 -12.04 -4.04 5.82
C ILE A 204 -12.12 -4.89 4.54
N THR A 205 -12.06 -4.26 3.36
CA THR A 205 -12.16 -4.90 2.03
C THR A 205 -10.80 -5.18 1.40
N LEU A 206 -9.71 -5.05 2.15
CA LEU A 206 -8.37 -5.25 1.62
C LEU A 206 -8.22 -6.71 1.14
N LYS A 207 -7.89 -6.87 -0.14
CA LYS A 207 -7.72 -8.17 -0.82
C LYS A 207 -6.28 -8.56 -1.05
N SER A 208 -5.43 -7.57 -1.35
CA SER A 208 -4.01 -7.75 -1.60
C SER A 208 -3.18 -6.88 -0.67
N LEU A 209 -2.28 -7.50 0.08
CA LEU A 209 -1.26 -6.84 0.89
C LEU A 209 0.12 -7.25 0.39
N GLU A 210 0.95 -6.28 0.06
CA GLU A 210 2.34 -6.52 -0.27
C GLU A 210 3.25 -5.71 0.65
N VAL A 211 4.27 -6.35 1.21
CA VAL A 211 5.15 -5.75 2.20
C VAL A 211 6.61 -5.93 1.78
N TRP A 212 7.31 -4.83 1.63
CA TRP A 212 8.75 -4.76 1.43
C TRP A 212 9.40 -4.50 2.78
N LEU A 213 9.88 -5.56 3.42
CA LEU A 213 10.43 -5.53 4.75
C LEU A 213 11.96 -5.50 4.70
N TYR A 214 12.56 -4.45 5.24
CA TYR A 214 14.01 -4.35 5.42
C TYR A 214 14.37 -4.38 6.90
N VAL A 215 15.19 -5.35 7.29
CA VAL A 215 15.68 -5.51 8.66
C VAL A 215 17.17 -5.18 8.69
N PRO A 216 17.57 -4.00 9.20
CA PRO A 216 18.97 -3.60 9.29
C PRO A 216 19.66 -4.23 10.51
N ASP A 217 19.50 -5.53 10.68
CA ASP A 217 20.19 -6.30 11.72
C ASP A 217 21.35 -7.10 11.09
N MET A 218 22.41 -7.31 11.87
CA MET A 218 23.59 -8.06 11.45
C MET A 218 23.35 -9.56 11.53
N ALA A 219 22.62 -10.02 12.54
CA ALA A 219 22.32 -11.43 12.78
C ALA A 219 20.80 -11.60 13.01
N PRO A 220 19.97 -11.36 11.98
CA PRO A 220 18.52 -11.41 12.13
C PRO A 220 18.08 -12.81 12.58
N LYS A 221 17.18 -12.84 13.56
CA LYS A 221 16.49 -14.05 13.98
C LYS A 221 15.28 -14.25 13.09
N PHE A 222 15.24 -15.34 12.34
CA PHE A 222 14.07 -15.70 11.54
C PHE A 222 13.07 -16.47 12.38
N SER A 223 12.35 -15.74 13.22
CA SER A 223 11.24 -16.25 14.03
C SER A 223 10.02 -15.36 13.86
N LEU A 224 8.83 -15.94 13.87
CA LEU A 224 7.57 -15.19 13.83
C LEU A 224 7.28 -14.44 15.15
N ARG A 225 8.05 -14.72 16.21
CA ARG A 225 7.95 -14.07 17.53
C ARG A 225 8.72 -12.77 17.63
N GLU A 226 9.48 -12.42 16.60
CA GLU A 226 10.28 -11.21 16.60
C GLU A 226 9.41 -9.95 16.74
N PRO A 227 9.76 -9.00 17.63
CA PRO A 227 8.92 -7.82 17.90
C PRO A 227 8.62 -7.00 16.66
N TRP A 228 9.58 -6.87 15.75
CA TRP A 228 9.43 -6.12 14.49
C TRP A 228 8.45 -6.77 13.51
N LEU A 229 8.00 -8.01 13.71
CA LEU A 229 6.91 -8.60 12.92
C LEU A 229 5.52 -8.28 13.46
N ALA A 230 5.40 -7.92 14.75
CA ALA A 230 4.12 -7.68 15.41
C ALA A 230 3.20 -6.69 14.65
N PRO A 231 3.69 -5.60 14.03
CA PRO A 231 2.84 -4.72 13.24
C PRO A 231 2.13 -5.42 12.07
N LEU A 232 2.83 -6.33 11.37
CA LEU A 232 2.30 -7.00 10.18
C LEU A 232 1.22 -8.03 10.54
N LEU A 233 1.37 -8.70 11.68
CA LEU A 233 0.42 -9.72 12.15
C LEU A 233 -0.97 -9.13 12.47
N HIS A 234 -1.11 -7.82 12.63
CA HIS A 234 -2.42 -7.19 12.77
C HIS A 234 -3.35 -7.41 11.55
N PHE A 235 -2.79 -7.64 10.36
CA PHE A 235 -3.59 -7.94 9.17
C PHE A 235 -4.24 -9.33 9.20
N ARG A 236 -3.82 -10.23 10.10
CA ARG A 236 -4.48 -11.54 10.34
C ARG A 236 -5.95 -11.40 10.71
N ARG A 237 -6.35 -10.27 11.28
CA ARG A 237 -7.76 -9.98 11.56
C ARG A 237 -8.64 -10.00 10.30
N LEU A 238 -8.08 -9.71 9.13
CA LEU A 238 -8.82 -9.66 7.87
C LEU A 238 -9.10 -11.03 7.25
N THR A 239 -8.49 -12.09 7.81
CA THR A 239 -8.58 -13.47 7.33
C THR A 239 -9.39 -14.35 8.29
N LEU A 240 -9.46 -13.98 9.56
CA LEU A 240 -10.25 -14.67 10.55
C LEU A 240 -11.75 -14.39 10.36
N PRO A 241 -12.60 -15.43 10.29
CA PRO A 241 -14.04 -15.23 10.44
C PRO A 241 -14.29 -14.64 11.82
N LYS A 242 -15.06 -13.56 11.90
CA LYS A 242 -15.43 -12.99 13.19
C LYS A 242 -16.31 -14.04 13.87
N SER A 243 -15.87 -14.58 15.00
CA SER A 243 -16.70 -15.47 15.82
C SER A 243 -17.88 -14.67 16.35
N THR A 244 -18.97 -14.65 15.59
CA THR A 244 -20.23 -14.06 16.03
C THR A 244 -20.88 -15.04 17.01
N ASN A 245 -20.70 -14.77 18.30
CA ASN A 245 -21.61 -15.27 19.33
C ASN A 245 -22.98 -14.54 19.29
N ASP A 246 -23.17 -13.59 18.37
CA ASP A 246 -24.44 -12.89 18.15
C ASP A 246 -25.29 -13.64 17.11
N THR A 247 -26.34 -14.27 17.60
CA THR A 247 -27.20 -15.27 16.94
C THR A 247 -28.19 -14.69 15.91
N LEU A 248 -28.01 -13.47 15.39
CA LEU A 248 -29.11 -12.77 14.71
C LEU A 248 -28.87 -12.19 13.32
N THR A 249 -27.73 -12.38 12.66
CA THR A 249 -27.66 -12.14 11.19
C THR A 249 -26.64 -13.02 10.48
N PRO A 250 -27.06 -13.86 9.49
CA PRO A 250 -26.16 -14.68 8.70
C PRO A 250 -25.56 -13.88 7.55
N PHE A 251 -24.89 -12.75 7.84
CA PHE A 251 -24.06 -12.10 6.83
C PHE A 251 -22.74 -12.83 6.73
N ILE A 252 -22.59 -13.62 5.66
CA ILE A 252 -21.37 -14.34 5.27
C ILE A 252 -20.19 -13.36 5.33
N GLN A 253 -19.41 -13.42 6.40
CA GLN A 253 -18.25 -12.56 6.57
C GLN A 253 -17.09 -13.20 5.82
N THR A 254 -16.98 -12.85 4.54
CA THR A 254 -15.96 -13.38 3.64
C THR A 254 -14.57 -13.00 4.12
N ARG A 255 -13.64 -13.96 4.06
CA ARG A 255 -12.20 -13.69 4.17
C ARG A 255 -11.84 -12.72 3.06
N ASN A 256 -11.54 -11.47 3.42
CA ASN A 256 -11.35 -10.43 2.41
C ASN A 256 -9.90 -10.42 1.91
N LEU A 257 -8.93 -10.65 2.80
CA LEU A 257 -7.53 -10.71 2.45
C LEU A 257 -7.19 -12.08 1.86
N VAL A 258 -6.89 -12.10 0.56
CA VAL A 258 -6.65 -13.33 -0.22
C VAL A 258 -5.18 -13.44 -0.61
N HIS A 259 -4.57 -12.33 -1.00
CA HIS A 259 -3.21 -12.29 -1.50
C HIS A 259 -2.33 -11.51 -0.52
N VAL A 260 -1.32 -12.17 0.03
CA VAL A 260 -0.29 -11.53 0.85
C VAL A 260 1.06 -11.88 0.26
N MET A 261 1.92 -10.89 0.07
CA MET A 261 3.28 -11.10 -0.43
C MET A 261 4.25 -10.31 0.44
N VAL A 262 5.19 -10.99 1.08
CA VAL A 262 6.16 -10.36 1.97
C VAL A 262 7.55 -10.61 1.43
N HIS A 263 8.23 -9.53 1.04
CA HIS A 263 9.62 -9.56 0.59
C HIS A 263 10.50 -9.17 1.76
N VAL A 264 11.28 -10.13 2.26
CA VAL A 264 12.21 -9.88 3.37
C VAL A 264 13.61 -9.62 2.81
N ARG A 265 14.20 -8.51 3.24
CA ARG A 265 15.61 -8.20 3.01
C ARG A 265 16.29 -7.86 4.33
N THR A 266 17.50 -8.33 4.48
CA THR A 266 18.38 -8.00 5.61
C THR A 266 19.68 -7.40 5.08
N ARG A 267 20.50 -6.85 5.96
CA ARG A 267 21.85 -6.41 5.60
C ARG A 267 22.68 -7.55 5.00
N LEU A 268 22.53 -8.77 5.51
CA LEU A 268 23.19 -9.97 4.99
C LEU A 268 22.79 -10.24 3.53
N SER A 269 21.49 -10.20 3.22
CA SER A 269 21.02 -10.40 1.84
C SER A 269 21.50 -9.29 0.89
N ALA A 270 21.49 -8.04 1.36
CA ALA A 270 21.88 -6.87 0.57
C ALA A 270 23.38 -6.82 0.26
N CYS A 271 24.21 -7.33 1.17
CA CYS A 271 25.66 -7.38 1.04
C CYS A 271 26.19 -8.79 0.74
N SER A 272 25.32 -9.74 0.37
CA SER A 272 25.64 -11.16 0.19
C SER A 272 26.84 -11.40 -0.73
N LYS A 273 26.97 -10.64 -1.82
CA LYS A 273 28.11 -10.74 -2.75
C LYS A 273 29.46 -10.47 -2.08
N TYR A 274 29.49 -9.58 -1.11
CA TYR A 274 30.71 -9.20 -0.39
C TYR A 274 30.93 -10.04 0.87
N HIS A 275 29.87 -10.49 1.53
CA HIS A 275 29.96 -11.29 2.75
C HIS A 275 30.33 -12.75 2.50
N PHE A 276 29.97 -13.30 1.34
CA PHE A 276 30.18 -14.71 1.03
C PHE A 276 31.33 -14.94 0.03
N ASP A 277 32.24 -13.97 -0.10
CA ASP A 277 33.40 -14.03 -1.02
C ASP A 277 33.02 -14.45 -2.45
N GLY A 278 31.84 -14.02 -2.91
CA GLY A 278 31.32 -14.36 -4.23
C GLY A 278 30.82 -15.80 -4.40
N SER A 279 30.77 -16.63 -3.34
CA SER A 279 30.25 -18.01 -3.41
C SER A 279 28.78 -18.01 -3.87
N PRO A 280 28.49 -18.50 -5.09
CA PRO A 280 27.14 -18.44 -5.65
C PRO A 280 26.16 -19.31 -4.85
N ALA A 281 26.64 -20.41 -4.28
CA ALA A 281 25.84 -21.33 -3.49
C ALA A 281 25.35 -20.70 -2.18
N LEU A 282 26.22 -19.97 -1.46
CA LEU A 282 25.84 -19.25 -0.23
C LEU A 282 24.90 -18.07 -0.51
N ILE A 283 25.16 -17.32 -1.59
CA ILE A 283 24.28 -16.23 -2.02
C ILE A 283 22.88 -16.76 -2.35
N SER A 284 22.81 -17.87 -3.10
CA SER A 284 21.55 -18.53 -3.44
C SER A 284 20.83 -19.04 -2.19
N ALA A 285 21.54 -19.71 -1.28
CA ALA A 285 20.97 -20.20 -0.02
C ALA A 285 20.41 -19.07 0.85
N CYS A 286 21.19 -18.00 1.02
CA CYS A 286 20.77 -16.81 1.77
C CYS A 286 19.51 -16.21 1.15
N THR A 287 19.49 -16.03 -0.18
CA THR A 287 18.34 -15.49 -0.90
C THR A 287 17.10 -16.38 -0.76
N GLU A 288 17.26 -17.69 -0.94
CA GLU A 288 16.14 -18.66 -0.84
C GLU A 288 15.57 -18.67 0.58
N LEU A 289 16.41 -18.65 1.62
CA LEU A 289 15.94 -18.59 3.02
C LEU A 289 15.16 -17.31 3.34
N HIS A 290 15.55 -16.15 2.78
CA HIS A 290 14.77 -14.91 2.94
C HIS A 290 13.41 -14.99 2.24
N VAL A 291 13.36 -15.61 1.06
CA VAL A 291 12.10 -15.84 0.32
C VAL A 291 11.19 -16.77 1.12
N LEU A 292 11.71 -17.91 1.59
CA LEU A 292 10.97 -18.87 2.41
C LEU A 292 10.47 -18.25 3.72
N PHE A 293 11.27 -17.38 4.34
CA PHE A 293 10.84 -16.66 5.54
C PHE A 293 9.75 -15.62 5.24
N GLY A 294 9.84 -14.92 4.11
CA GLY A 294 8.75 -14.07 3.60
C GLY A 294 7.45 -14.84 3.35
N GLU A 295 7.54 -16.05 2.78
CA GLU A 295 6.40 -16.96 2.61
C GLU A 295 5.82 -17.41 3.96
N ALA A 296 6.67 -17.66 4.96
CA ALA A 296 6.22 -18.01 6.30
C ALA A 296 5.42 -16.84 6.94
N ILE A 297 5.92 -15.61 6.83
CA ILE A 297 5.19 -14.42 7.32
C ILE A 297 3.85 -14.26 6.57
N ASN A 298 3.83 -14.47 5.25
CA ASN A 298 2.61 -14.47 4.45
C ASN A 298 1.57 -15.46 5.02
N ARG A 299 1.96 -16.73 5.23
CA ARG A 299 1.09 -17.76 5.81
C ARG A 299 0.60 -17.39 7.21
N ALA A 300 1.47 -16.82 8.05
CA ALA A 300 1.10 -16.37 9.39
C ALA A 300 0.06 -15.24 9.36
N ILE A 301 0.18 -14.28 8.43
CA ILE A 301 -0.84 -13.24 8.19
C ILE A 301 -2.13 -13.88 7.66
N LEU A 302 -2.03 -14.89 6.79
CA LEU A 302 -3.20 -15.63 6.29
C LEU A 302 -3.88 -16.51 7.35
N GLY A 303 -3.25 -16.68 8.50
CA GLY A 303 -3.86 -17.30 9.68
C GLY A 303 -3.33 -18.67 10.05
N ALA A 304 -2.32 -19.18 9.34
CA ALA A 304 -1.62 -20.42 9.68
C ALA A 304 -1.02 -20.35 11.09
N ASN A 305 -0.85 -21.51 11.73
CA ASN A 305 -0.10 -21.59 12.97
C ASN A 305 1.41 -21.44 12.69
N GLU A 306 2.20 -21.26 13.75
CA GLU A 306 3.63 -20.99 13.64
C GLU A 306 4.40 -22.17 13.00
N GLU A 307 4.05 -23.39 13.36
CA GLU A 307 4.65 -24.63 12.84
C GLU A 307 4.39 -24.79 11.33
N GLU A 308 3.14 -24.66 10.89
CA GLU A 308 2.72 -24.76 9.49
C GLU A 308 3.31 -23.64 8.63
N ALA A 309 3.34 -22.42 9.18
CA ALA A 309 3.93 -21.27 8.50
C ALA A 309 5.44 -21.45 8.29
N MET A 310 6.15 -21.93 9.32
CA MET A 310 7.61 -22.09 9.30
C MET A 310 8.09 -23.43 8.71
N ALA A 311 7.22 -24.42 8.49
CA ALA A 311 7.59 -25.77 8.05
C ALA A 311 8.54 -25.80 6.83
N ARG A 312 8.27 -25.00 5.79
CA ARG A 312 9.13 -24.94 4.60
C ARG A 312 10.50 -24.32 4.90
N PHE A 313 10.52 -23.25 5.69
CA PHE A 313 11.75 -22.59 6.10
C PHE A 313 12.60 -23.53 6.96
N ASN A 314 12.01 -24.14 8.00
CA ASN A 314 12.70 -25.06 8.90
C ASN A 314 13.22 -26.30 8.15
N GLY A 315 12.42 -26.89 7.25
CA GLY A 315 12.86 -28.01 6.43
C GLY A 315 14.04 -27.67 5.51
N ALA A 316 14.04 -26.48 4.89
CA ALA A 316 15.17 -26.02 4.09
C ALA A 316 16.40 -25.71 4.96
N TRP A 317 16.20 -25.07 6.11
CA TRP A 317 17.26 -24.73 7.06
C TRP A 317 17.93 -25.99 7.60
N GLU A 318 17.19 -26.94 8.16
CA GLU A 318 17.73 -28.13 8.84
C GLU A 318 18.26 -29.19 7.88
N ARG A 319 17.67 -29.33 6.68
CA ARG A 319 18.04 -30.41 5.75
C ARG A 319 18.94 -29.90 4.64
N LYS A 320 18.43 -28.97 3.83
CA LYS A 320 19.09 -28.52 2.58
C LYS A 320 20.35 -27.68 2.87
N TYR A 321 20.34 -26.89 3.94
CA TYR A 321 21.38 -25.89 4.23
C TYR A 321 22.16 -26.12 5.52
N ASN A 322 22.04 -27.30 6.13
CA ASN A 322 22.74 -27.66 7.38
C ASN A 322 24.24 -27.34 7.32
N ARG A 323 24.89 -27.76 6.24
CA ARG A 323 26.33 -27.52 6.01
C ARG A 323 26.73 -26.03 6.00
N TRP A 324 25.79 -25.11 5.83
CA TRP A 324 26.04 -23.67 5.72
C TRP A 324 25.58 -22.88 6.95
N HIS A 325 25.08 -23.53 8.00
CA HIS A 325 24.61 -22.85 9.21
C HIS A 325 25.64 -21.88 9.80
N HIS A 326 26.89 -22.31 9.87
CA HIS A 326 27.99 -21.50 10.41
C HIS A 326 28.37 -20.31 9.51
N HIS A 327 28.13 -20.40 8.20
CA HIS A 327 28.40 -19.32 7.25
C HIS A 327 27.26 -18.31 7.14
N LEU A 328 26.02 -18.76 7.29
CA LEU A 328 24.84 -17.90 7.12
C LEU A 328 24.60 -17.00 8.34
N GLN A 329 25.23 -17.28 9.49
CA GLN A 329 25.23 -16.43 10.69
C GLN A 329 23.85 -15.98 11.18
N PHE A 330 22.77 -16.68 10.80
CA PHE A 330 21.46 -16.44 11.39
C PHE A 330 21.51 -16.81 12.86
N ALA A 331 20.99 -15.93 13.71
CA ALA A 331 20.92 -16.22 15.14
C ALA A 331 20.03 -17.45 15.36
N ARG A 332 20.49 -18.36 16.22
CA ARG A 332 19.76 -19.60 16.52
C ARG A 332 18.32 -19.26 16.90
N THR A 333 17.39 -19.78 16.11
CA THR A 333 15.97 -19.74 16.44
C THR A 333 15.75 -20.75 17.56
N GLY A 334 15.50 -20.27 18.78
CA GLY A 334 15.32 -21.11 19.97
C GLY A 334 13.95 -21.80 20.00
N TRP A 335 13.69 -22.63 18.99
CA TRP A 335 12.52 -23.50 18.95
C TRP A 335 12.69 -24.67 19.92
#